data_AF-A0A1Y4MTQ6-F1
#
_entry.id   AF-A0A1Y4MTQ6-F1
#
_cell.length_a   1.000
_cell.length_b   1.000
_cell.length_c   1.000
_cell.angle_alpha   90.00
_cell.angle_beta   90.00
_cell.angle_gamma   90.00
#
_symmetry.space_group_name_H-M   'P 1'
#
loop_
_entity.id
_entity.type
_entity.pdbx_description
1 polymer ?
#
loop_
_entity_poly.entity_id
_entity_poly.type
_entity_poly.pdbx_seq_one_letter_code
_entity_poly.pdbx_strand_id
1 'polypeptide(L)'
;MILFNAIINFIESLLLVWLIADFFGFKESKNKFIFITTLIDFLILEISQFANYYGIFLSFIIMIVIIISIYIFTKSVTFKHVYIILIQNALLMIYIVISVYICDLFTFKDTYIIECILCKILQLFGNIILLKYKDKLALTLEITKWKVVIVFEVILLILLYSMFYRTLFSNNSAFFFELNEILLLILCIMFMYIVNLINEEHREKMQLIKDKQQEEFQRQKYYAISNVKNEIEALDHRLFYTVFKIEEYLKKQDYESIDKIIDYYKNQVLKHKLVIDTGNHVFDTLYSVKINEMVMTGIDISNIVLINKNQFYDDLGLINFIQRTLDFFRECKYLKIDISEENGFVLFKLIYRDGIVNLDELKMFLDENPWLPVMYNLDDCQIRGIRISFKMEQDDD
;
A
#
# COMPACT_ATOMS: atom_id res chain seq x y z
N MET A 1 -48.81 21.53 1.13
CA MET A 1 -47.53 22.04 1.66
C MET A 1 -46.78 21.01 2.48
N ILE A 2 -47.30 20.46 3.58
CA ILE A 2 -46.56 19.47 4.42
C ILE A 2 -46.10 18.24 3.61
N LEU A 3 -47.02 17.56 2.91
CA LEU A 3 -46.68 16.40 2.09
C LEU A 3 -45.69 16.73 0.96
N PHE A 4 -45.80 17.93 0.38
CA PHE A 4 -44.90 18.37 -0.68
C PHE A 4 -43.48 18.57 -0.16
N ASN A 5 -43.31 19.25 0.97
CA ASN A 5 -42.01 19.48 1.59
C ASN A 5 -41.33 18.15 1.96
N ALA A 6 -42.10 17.20 2.51
CA ALA A 6 -41.57 15.86 2.82
C ALA A 6 -41.06 15.12 1.57
N ILE A 7 -41.80 15.20 0.46
CA ILE A 7 -41.36 14.60 -0.81
C ILE A 7 -40.07 15.26 -1.30
N ILE A 8 -39.97 16.60 -1.23
CA ILE A 8 -38.79 17.34 -1.68
C ILE A 8 -37.57 17.04 -0.81
N ASN A 9 -37.73 16.98 0.52
CA ASN A 9 -36.68 16.63 1.46
C ASN A 9 -36.17 15.21 1.20
N PHE A 10 -37.08 14.26 0.96
CA PHE A 10 -36.70 12.89 0.62
C PHE A 10 -35.91 12.83 -0.70
N ILE A 11 -36.36 13.53 -1.74
CA ILE A 11 -35.65 13.60 -3.03
C ILE A 11 -34.27 14.22 -2.85
N GLU A 12 -34.14 15.27 -2.04
CA GLU A 12 -32.86 15.91 -1.74
C GLU A 12 -31.87 14.95 -1.09
N SER A 13 -32.28 14.31 0.00
CA SER A 13 -31.46 13.32 0.71
C SER A 13 -31.09 12.14 -0.19
N LEU A 14 -32.01 11.70 -1.05
CA LEU A 14 -31.76 10.61 -1.98
C LEU A 14 -30.71 11.01 -3.04
N LEU A 15 -30.88 12.17 -3.69
CA LEU A 15 -29.94 12.66 -4.70
C LEU A 15 -28.56 12.90 -4.11
N LEU A 16 -28.52 13.39 -2.87
CA LEU A 16 -27.27 13.68 -2.17
C LEU A 16 -26.49 12.39 -1.90
N VAL A 17 -27.12 11.43 -1.24
CA VAL A 17 -26.48 10.15 -0.84
C VAL A 17 -26.19 9.27 -2.06
N TRP A 18 -27.05 9.29 -3.07
CA TRP A 18 -26.83 8.57 -4.33
C TRP A 18 -25.54 9.02 -5.02
N LEU A 19 -25.30 10.33 -5.13
CA LEU A 19 -24.07 10.85 -5.72
C LEU A 19 -22.84 10.35 -4.95
N ILE A 20 -22.86 10.45 -3.62
CA ILE A 20 -21.76 10.01 -2.74
C ILE A 20 -21.48 8.52 -2.94
N ALA A 21 -22.54 7.70 -2.95
CA ALA A 21 -22.41 6.26 -3.13
C ALA A 21 -21.76 5.89 -4.48
N ASP A 22 -22.18 6.56 -5.57
CA ASP A 22 -21.62 6.34 -6.91
C ASP A 22 -20.21 6.91 -7.06
N PHE A 23 -19.96 8.06 -6.44
CA PHE A 23 -18.66 8.72 -6.49
C PHE A 23 -17.59 7.88 -5.77
N PHE A 24 -17.89 7.26 -4.63
CA PHE A 24 -16.93 6.43 -3.91
C PHE A 24 -16.91 4.95 -4.35
N GLY A 25 -17.89 4.51 -5.13
CA GLY A 25 -17.86 3.18 -5.75
C GLY A 25 -18.03 2.03 -4.75
N PHE A 26 -18.99 2.13 -3.83
CA PHE A 26 -19.37 1.02 -2.95
C PHE A 26 -19.78 -0.21 -3.79
N LYS A 27 -19.09 -1.35 -3.60
CA LYS A 27 -19.34 -2.57 -4.39
C LYS A 27 -20.47 -3.44 -3.83
N GLU A 28 -20.44 -3.80 -2.55
CA GLU A 28 -21.38 -4.79 -1.99
C GLU A 28 -22.46 -4.21 -1.07
N SER A 29 -22.22 -3.06 -0.43
CA SER A 29 -23.13 -2.43 0.54
C SER A 29 -23.85 -1.19 0.02
N LYS A 30 -23.70 -0.86 -1.26
CA LYS A 30 -24.17 0.38 -1.89
C LYS A 30 -25.64 0.68 -1.63
N ASN A 31 -26.53 -0.25 -1.95
CA ASN A 31 -27.98 -0.03 -1.81
C ASN A 31 -28.39 0.10 -0.34
N LYS A 32 -27.70 -0.61 0.57
CA LYS A 32 -27.94 -0.51 2.02
C LYS A 32 -27.48 0.84 2.56
N PHE A 33 -26.30 1.31 2.13
CA PHE A 33 -25.79 2.64 2.45
C PHE A 33 -26.74 3.72 1.97
N ILE A 34 -27.15 3.68 0.69
CA ILE A 34 -28.09 4.65 0.13
C ILE A 34 -29.37 4.68 0.95
N PHE A 35 -29.99 3.52 1.17
CA PHE A 35 -31.25 3.44 1.90
C PHE A 35 -31.15 3.97 3.34
N ILE A 36 -30.16 3.52 4.10
CA ILE A 36 -30.01 3.87 5.52
C ILE A 36 -29.65 5.35 5.68
N THR A 37 -28.65 5.84 4.94
CA THR A 37 -28.19 7.23 5.07
C THR A 37 -29.25 8.20 4.56
N THR A 38 -29.95 7.90 3.46
CA THR A 38 -31.07 8.74 2.99
C THR A 38 -32.20 8.80 4.02
N LEU A 39 -32.51 7.69 4.70
CA LEU A 39 -33.56 7.67 5.72
C LEU A 39 -33.17 8.52 6.95
N ILE A 40 -31.93 8.42 7.41
CA ILE A 40 -31.41 9.24 8.51
C ILE A 40 -31.44 10.73 8.15
N ASP A 41 -30.91 11.10 6.97
CA ASP A 41 -30.87 12.49 6.51
C ASP A 41 -32.29 13.06 6.35
N PHE A 42 -33.21 12.27 5.79
CA PHE A 42 -34.62 12.65 5.66
C PHE A 42 -35.26 12.92 7.04
N LEU A 43 -35.04 12.06 8.03
CA LEU A 43 -35.57 12.26 9.38
C LEU A 43 -35.02 13.54 10.02
N ILE A 44 -33.73 13.85 9.81
CA ILE A 44 -33.11 15.07 10.32
C ILE A 44 -33.75 16.31 9.70
N LEU A 45 -33.97 16.30 8.38
CA LEU A 45 -34.64 17.39 7.67
C LEU A 45 -36.07 17.60 8.15
N GLU A 46 -36.85 16.53 8.35
CA GLU A 46 -38.22 16.63 8.87
C GLU A 46 -38.27 17.17 10.31
N ILE A 47 -37.40 16.67 11.20
CA ILE A 47 -37.31 17.17 12.59
C ILE A 47 -36.94 18.66 12.61
N SER A 48 -35.97 19.06 11.78
CA SER A 48 -35.58 20.45 11.59
C SER A 48 -36.76 21.31 11.14
N GLN A 49 -37.57 20.81 10.20
CA GLN A 49 -38.74 21.50 9.69
C GLN A 49 -39.80 21.70 10.78
N PHE A 50 -40.05 20.69 11.62
CA PHE A 50 -40.95 20.85 12.78
C PHE A 50 -40.41 21.82 13.83
N ALA A 51 -39.08 21.85 14.04
CA ALA A 51 -38.43 22.74 15.00
C ALA A 51 -38.18 24.16 14.45
N ASN A 52 -38.53 24.44 13.19
CA ASN A 52 -38.20 25.67 12.45
C ASN A 52 -36.69 26.02 12.50
N TYR A 53 -35.83 25.00 12.50
CA TYR A 53 -34.39 25.19 12.54
C TYR A 53 -33.80 25.05 11.13
N TYR A 54 -33.70 26.17 10.41
CA TYR A 54 -33.15 26.23 9.06
C TYR A 54 -31.81 26.99 9.04
N GLY A 55 -30.92 26.62 8.12
CA GLY A 55 -29.70 27.37 7.84
C GLY A 55 -28.42 26.54 7.95
N ILE A 56 -27.30 27.23 8.13
CA ILE A 56 -25.96 26.66 7.93
C ILE A 56 -25.63 25.49 8.87
N PHE A 57 -26.09 25.56 10.12
CA PHE A 57 -25.84 24.53 11.11
C PHE A 57 -26.49 23.19 10.75
N LEU A 58 -27.68 23.24 10.12
CA LEU A 58 -28.36 22.03 9.63
C LEU A 58 -27.54 21.36 8.51
N SER A 59 -27.01 22.13 7.56
CA SER A 59 -26.14 21.61 6.51
C SER A 59 -24.88 20.97 7.09
N PHE A 60 -24.25 21.58 8.10
CA PHE A 60 -23.13 20.96 8.81
C PHE A 60 -23.49 19.65 9.52
N ILE A 61 -24.67 19.56 10.14
CA ILE A 61 -25.14 18.32 10.76
C ILE A 61 -25.29 17.21 9.72
N ILE A 62 -25.93 17.51 8.58
CA ILE A 62 -26.11 16.55 7.48
C ILE A 62 -24.74 16.08 6.96
N MET A 63 -23.79 17.01 6.74
CA MET A 63 -22.42 16.65 6.35
C MET A 63 -21.73 15.71 7.33
N ILE A 64 -21.85 15.96 8.63
CA ILE A 64 -21.27 15.11 9.67
C ILE A 64 -21.90 13.72 9.65
N VAL A 65 -23.22 13.62 9.50
CA VAL A 65 -23.95 12.35 9.43
C VAL A 65 -23.53 11.51 8.24
N ILE A 66 -23.32 12.14 7.08
CA ILE A 66 -22.80 11.46 5.89
C ILE A 66 -21.37 10.96 6.13
N ILE A 67 -20.49 11.78 6.72
CA ILE A 67 -19.11 11.38 7.02
C ILE A 67 -19.09 10.18 7.99
N ILE A 68 -19.91 10.21 9.04
CA ILE A 68 -20.06 9.10 9.98
C ILE A 68 -20.60 7.86 9.27
N SER A 69 -21.59 8.03 8.40
CA SER A 69 -22.14 6.93 7.59
C SER A 69 -21.07 6.31 6.71
N ILE A 70 -20.25 7.12 6.01
CA ILE A 70 -19.12 6.61 5.24
C ILE A 70 -18.20 5.80 6.14
N TYR A 71 -17.78 6.35 7.29
CA TYR A 71 -16.90 5.66 8.23
C TYR A 71 -17.44 4.29 8.67
N ILE A 72 -18.75 4.20 8.97
CA ILE A 72 -19.37 2.94 9.40
C ILE A 72 -19.28 1.87 8.30
N PHE A 73 -19.50 2.25 7.04
CA PHE A 73 -19.58 1.33 5.90
C PHE A 73 -18.23 1.04 5.22
N THR A 74 -17.26 1.96 5.24
CA THR A 74 -15.94 1.79 4.61
C THR A 74 -14.81 1.52 5.61
N LYS A 75 -15.05 1.69 6.92
CA LYS A 75 -14.04 1.64 8.00
C LYS A 75 -12.85 2.59 7.82
N SER A 76 -12.91 3.50 6.85
CA SER A 76 -11.85 4.42 6.52
C SER A 76 -12.43 5.72 5.94
N VAL A 77 -11.99 6.85 6.46
CA VAL A 77 -12.34 8.17 5.94
C VAL A 77 -11.05 8.88 5.55
N THR A 78 -11.00 9.35 4.31
CA THR A 78 -9.88 10.17 3.81
C THR A 78 -10.33 11.61 3.60
N PHE A 79 -9.39 12.56 3.58
CA PHE A 79 -9.67 13.98 3.32
C PHE A 79 -10.41 14.22 2.01
N LYS A 80 -10.22 13.35 1.01
CA LYS A 80 -10.97 13.36 -0.25
C LYS A 80 -12.48 13.23 -0.01
N HIS A 81 -12.90 12.34 0.90
CA HIS A 81 -14.32 12.14 1.21
C HIS A 81 -14.95 13.42 1.77
N VAL A 82 -14.28 14.05 2.72
CA VAL A 82 -14.72 15.30 3.34
C VAL A 82 -14.83 16.42 2.31
N TYR A 83 -13.85 16.57 1.42
CA TYR A 83 -13.84 17.61 0.40
C TYR A 83 -14.98 17.47 -0.62
N ILE A 84 -15.28 16.25 -1.08
CA ILE A 84 -16.37 16.02 -2.04
C ILE A 84 -17.73 16.36 -1.42
N ILE A 85 -17.92 16.03 -0.15
CA ILE A 85 -19.14 16.38 0.59
C ILE A 85 -19.27 17.91 0.71
N LEU A 86 -18.16 18.63 0.94
CA LEU A 86 -18.15 20.09 0.97
C LEU A 86 -18.49 20.71 -0.38
N ILE A 87 -17.87 20.24 -1.48
CA ILE A 87 -18.21 20.69 -2.84
C ILE A 87 -19.69 20.47 -3.14
N GLN A 88 -20.21 19.30 -2.77
CA GLN A 88 -21.61 18.97 -3.03
C GLN A 88 -22.57 19.91 -2.30
N ASN A 89 -22.25 20.29 -1.06
CA ASN A 89 -23.03 21.28 -0.33
C ASN A 89 -22.89 22.69 -0.92
N ALA A 90 -21.71 23.07 -1.41
CA ALA A 90 -21.53 24.32 -2.13
C ALA A 90 -22.43 24.36 -3.37
N LEU A 91 -22.38 23.30 -4.20
CA LEU A 91 -23.20 23.19 -5.40
C LEU A 91 -24.70 23.19 -5.12
N LEU A 92 -25.14 22.54 -4.05
CA LEU A 92 -26.54 22.59 -3.60
C LEU A 92 -26.99 24.04 -3.41
N MET A 93 -26.18 24.87 -2.74
CA MET A 93 -26.47 26.29 -2.58
C MET A 93 -26.50 27.04 -3.91
N ILE A 94 -25.59 26.74 -4.82
CA ILE A 94 -25.60 27.33 -6.17
C ILE A 94 -26.92 27.00 -6.89
N TYR A 95 -27.40 25.76 -6.80
CA TYR A 95 -28.66 25.36 -7.44
C TYR A 95 -29.87 26.06 -6.84
N ILE A 96 -29.91 26.24 -5.52
CA ILE A 96 -30.97 26.99 -4.83
C ILE A 96 -30.98 28.43 -5.34
N VAL A 97 -29.82 29.10 -5.32
CA VAL A 97 -29.69 30.50 -5.75
C VAL A 97 -30.12 30.70 -7.21
N ILE A 98 -29.62 29.85 -8.12
CA ILE A 98 -30.02 29.90 -9.54
C ILE A 98 -31.54 29.68 -9.68
N SER A 99 -32.12 28.77 -8.89
CA SER A 99 -33.55 28.47 -9.00
C SER A 99 -34.45 29.65 -8.60
N VAL A 100 -34.08 30.37 -7.54
CA VAL A 100 -34.78 31.58 -7.08
C VAL A 100 -34.70 32.68 -8.14
N TYR A 101 -33.49 33.01 -8.62
CA TYR A 101 -33.31 34.06 -9.63
C TYR A 101 -34.04 33.77 -10.95
N ILE A 102 -34.07 32.50 -11.40
CA ILE A 102 -34.85 32.13 -12.61
C ILE A 102 -36.34 32.37 -12.37
N CYS A 103 -36.88 31.99 -11.21
CA CYS A 103 -38.30 32.15 -10.95
C CYS A 103 -38.70 33.63 -10.80
N ASP A 104 -37.83 34.45 -10.20
CA ASP A 104 -38.01 35.91 -10.10
C ASP A 104 -38.04 36.57 -11.49
N LEU A 105 -37.16 36.17 -12.41
CA LEU A 105 -37.12 36.69 -13.78
C LEU A 105 -38.42 36.44 -14.57
N PHE A 106 -39.09 35.31 -14.33
CA PHE A 106 -40.28 34.91 -15.08
C PHE A 106 -41.61 35.25 -14.37
N THR A 107 -41.58 35.82 -13.17
CA THR A 107 -42.77 36.29 -12.41
C THR A 107 -43.87 35.23 -12.27
N PHE A 108 -43.51 33.99 -11.93
CA PHE A 108 -44.50 32.91 -11.74
C PHE A 108 -45.43 33.18 -10.56
N LYS A 109 -46.70 32.73 -10.63
CA LYS A 109 -47.71 32.93 -9.57
C LYS A 109 -47.58 31.96 -8.37
N ASP A 110 -46.97 30.79 -8.57
CA ASP A 110 -46.69 29.78 -7.53
C ASP A 110 -45.17 29.60 -7.36
N THR A 111 -44.47 30.68 -7.02
CA THR A 111 -43.00 30.78 -7.05
C THR A 111 -42.33 29.65 -6.27
N TYR A 112 -42.74 29.40 -5.03
CA TYR A 112 -42.09 28.43 -4.15
C TYR A 112 -42.07 26.98 -4.67
N ILE A 113 -43.20 26.49 -5.19
CA ILE A 113 -43.29 25.10 -5.67
C ILE A 113 -42.41 24.90 -6.90
N ILE A 114 -42.43 25.89 -7.81
CA ILE A 114 -41.65 25.86 -9.05
C ILE A 114 -40.15 25.98 -8.74
N GLU A 115 -39.75 26.85 -7.82
CA GLU A 115 -38.37 27.00 -7.34
C GLU A 115 -37.81 25.68 -6.81
N CYS A 116 -38.54 25.00 -5.91
CA CYS A 116 -38.14 23.71 -5.35
C CYS A 116 -37.96 22.64 -6.43
N ILE A 117 -38.92 22.52 -7.36
CA ILE A 117 -38.84 21.54 -8.44
C ILE A 117 -37.64 21.83 -9.35
N LEU A 118 -37.45 23.10 -9.73
CA LEU A 118 -36.36 23.52 -10.60
C LEU A 118 -34.99 23.30 -9.94
N CYS A 119 -34.86 23.58 -8.64
CA CYS A 119 -33.65 23.27 -7.87
C CYS A 119 -33.31 21.77 -7.91
N LYS A 120 -34.30 20.86 -7.78
CA LYS A 120 -34.04 19.41 -7.83
C LYS A 120 -33.67 18.92 -9.23
N ILE A 121 -34.27 19.52 -10.26
CA ILE A 121 -33.88 19.24 -11.65
C ILE A 121 -32.41 19.66 -11.87
N LEU A 122 -32.02 20.86 -11.44
CA LEU A 122 -30.64 21.35 -11.53
C LEU A 122 -29.67 20.45 -10.75
N GLN A 123 -30.05 20.03 -9.53
CA GLN A 123 -29.25 19.12 -8.70
C GLN A 123 -29.02 17.78 -9.40
N LEU A 124 -30.05 17.20 -10.02
CA LEU A 124 -29.93 15.93 -10.74
C LEU A 124 -28.97 16.04 -11.93
N PHE A 125 -29.09 17.08 -12.76
CA PHE A 125 -28.17 17.30 -13.87
C PHE A 125 -26.74 17.56 -13.40
N GLY A 126 -26.58 18.37 -12.35
CA GLY A 126 -25.28 18.66 -11.74
C GLY A 126 -24.59 17.39 -11.23
N ASN A 127 -25.33 16.52 -10.56
CA ASN A 127 -24.83 15.23 -10.07
C ASN A 127 -24.35 14.32 -11.22
N ILE A 128 -25.10 14.24 -12.32
CA ILE A 128 -24.72 13.44 -13.49
C ILE A 128 -23.40 13.97 -14.10
N ILE A 129 -23.27 15.30 -14.20
CA ILE A 129 -22.03 15.93 -14.69
C ILE A 129 -20.86 15.57 -13.78
N LEU A 130 -21.00 15.72 -12.45
CA LEU A 130 -19.94 15.36 -11.50
C LEU A 130 -19.48 13.90 -11.63
N LEU A 131 -20.41 12.96 -11.80
CA LEU A 131 -20.09 11.55 -11.99
C LEU A 131 -19.29 11.31 -13.28
N LYS A 132 -19.61 12.03 -14.36
CA LYS A 132 -18.86 11.94 -15.62
C LYS A 132 -17.42 12.47 -15.48
N TYR A 133 -17.19 13.41 -14.57
CA TYR A 133 -15.87 13.99 -14.29
C TYR A 133 -15.14 13.35 -13.10
N LYS A 134 -15.69 12.28 -12.52
CA LYS A 134 -15.16 11.57 -11.34
C LYS A 134 -13.66 11.23 -11.46
N ASP A 135 -13.23 10.72 -12.60
CA ASP A 135 -11.83 10.29 -12.79
C ASP A 135 -10.87 11.48 -12.88
N LYS A 136 -11.32 12.60 -13.44
CA LYS A 136 -10.53 13.84 -13.47
C LYS A 136 -10.43 14.48 -12.08
N LEU A 137 -11.51 14.40 -11.31
CA LEU A 137 -11.63 14.79 -9.91
C LEU A 137 -10.99 13.79 -8.93
N ALA A 138 -10.22 12.80 -9.42
CA ALA A 138 -9.36 11.98 -8.58
C ALA A 138 -8.21 12.84 -8.02
N LEU A 139 -8.54 13.56 -6.96
CA LEU A 139 -7.62 14.43 -6.22
C LEU A 139 -6.68 13.55 -5.39
N THR A 140 -5.39 13.67 -5.68
CA THR A 140 -4.29 13.03 -4.98
C THR A 140 -3.40 14.13 -4.40
N LEU A 141 -3.93 14.99 -3.53
CA LEU A 141 -3.14 16.04 -2.89
C LEU A 141 -2.36 15.49 -1.68
N GLU A 142 -1.25 16.15 -1.33
CA GLU A 142 -0.52 15.92 -0.08
C GLU A 142 -1.40 16.23 1.15
N ILE A 143 -1.23 15.48 2.24
CA ILE A 143 -2.03 15.59 3.48
C ILE A 143 -2.00 17.01 4.09
N THR A 144 -0.87 17.71 3.98
CA THR A 144 -0.69 19.08 4.46
C THR A 144 -1.54 20.08 3.67
N LYS A 145 -1.63 19.91 2.35
CA LYS A 145 -2.44 20.75 1.46
C LYS A 145 -3.94 20.51 1.67
N TRP A 146 -4.36 19.27 1.95
CA TRP A 146 -5.77 18.94 2.23
C TRP A 146 -6.37 19.74 3.39
N LYS A 147 -5.62 19.96 4.48
CA LYS A 147 -6.12 20.74 5.62
C LYS A 147 -6.46 22.17 5.23
N VAL A 148 -5.58 22.82 4.46
CA VAL A 148 -5.77 24.19 3.99
C VAL A 148 -6.98 24.28 3.05
N VAL A 149 -7.09 23.33 2.12
CA VAL A 149 -8.21 23.28 1.16
C VAL A 149 -9.55 23.14 1.88
N ILE A 150 -9.64 22.22 2.86
CA ILE A 150 -10.87 22.00 3.62
C ILE A 150 -11.23 23.21 4.47
N VAL A 151 -10.26 23.81 5.18
CA VAL A 151 -10.52 24.99 6.02
C VAL A 151 -11.03 26.17 5.17
N PHE A 152 -10.41 26.39 4.00
CA PHE A 152 -10.83 27.46 3.11
C PHE A 152 -12.24 27.22 2.55
N GLU A 153 -12.56 25.99 2.13
CA GLU A 153 -13.88 25.63 1.62
C GLU A 153 -14.98 25.82 2.69
N VAL A 154 -14.69 25.44 3.94
CA VAL A 154 -15.63 25.67 5.06
C VAL A 154 -15.87 27.17 5.28
N ILE A 155 -14.83 28.00 5.20
CA ILE A 155 -14.99 29.47 5.31
C ILE A 155 -15.85 30.01 4.16
N LEU A 156 -15.62 29.56 2.92
CA LEU A 156 -16.42 29.95 1.77
C LEU A 156 -17.89 29.57 1.94
N LEU A 157 -18.17 28.34 2.41
CA LEU A 157 -19.53 27.89 2.71
C LEU A 157 -20.20 28.78 3.77
N ILE A 158 -19.48 29.15 4.83
CA ILE A 158 -19.99 30.06 5.86
C ILE A 158 -20.37 31.42 5.27
N LEU A 159 -19.52 31.97 4.42
CA LEU A 159 -19.78 33.23 3.75
C LEU A 159 -21.01 33.12 2.82
N LEU A 160 -21.10 32.05 2.02
CA LEU A 160 -22.22 31.85 1.08
C LEU A 160 -23.56 31.78 1.81
N TYR A 161 -23.64 30.94 2.84
CA TYR A 161 -24.86 30.79 3.64
C TYR A 161 -25.25 32.08 4.37
N SER A 162 -24.27 32.81 4.92
CA SER A 162 -24.55 34.06 5.63
C SER A 162 -25.10 35.16 4.72
N MET A 163 -24.61 35.24 3.47
CA MET A 163 -25.12 36.18 2.48
C MET A 163 -26.52 35.79 2.01
N PHE A 164 -26.73 34.51 1.69
CA PHE A 164 -28.04 34.02 1.24
C PHE A 164 -29.14 34.22 2.30
N TYR A 165 -28.84 33.93 3.57
CA TYR A 165 -29.77 34.19 4.66
C TYR A 165 -30.13 35.66 4.77
N ARG A 166 -29.16 36.56 4.55
CA ARG A 166 -29.41 38.00 4.59
C ARG A 166 -30.29 38.45 3.43
N THR A 167 -30.10 37.93 2.23
CA THR A 167 -30.91 38.25 1.05
C THR A 167 -32.37 37.82 1.24
N LEU A 168 -32.63 36.65 1.86
CA LEU A 168 -33.99 36.18 2.12
C LEU A 168 -34.74 36.96 3.22
N PHE A 169 -34.06 37.39 4.29
CA PHE A 169 -34.71 38.02 5.45
C PHE A 169 -34.62 39.56 5.48
N SER A 170 -33.82 40.16 4.59
CA SER A 170 -33.70 41.62 4.44
C SER A 170 -34.71 42.12 3.40
N ASN A 171 -35.72 42.89 3.82
CA ASN A 171 -36.63 43.59 2.89
C ASN A 171 -35.93 44.67 2.03
N ASN A 172 -34.67 44.99 2.29
CA ASN A 172 -33.85 45.78 1.40
C ASN A 172 -33.05 44.83 0.50
N SER A 173 -33.60 44.54 -0.68
CA SER A 173 -32.84 44.02 -1.82
C SER A 173 -31.90 45.12 -2.32
N ALA A 174 -30.86 45.42 -1.53
CA ALA A 174 -29.81 46.29 -2.00
C ALA A 174 -29.07 45.49 -3.07
N PHE A 175 -29.10 45.95 -4.32
CA PHE A 175 -28.30 45.48 -5.46
C PHE A 175 -26.87 45.05 -5.06
N PHE A 176 -26.28 45.72 -4.07
CA PHE A 176 -24.99 45.35 -3.49
C PHE A 176 -24.92 43.94 -2.89
N PHE A 177 -25.96 43.42 -2.22
CA PHE A 177 -25.95 42.07 -1.66
C PHE A 177 -26.02 41.00 -2.76
N GLU A 178 -26.89 41.17 -3.76
CA GLU A 178 -26.99 40.28 -4.93
C GLU A 178 -25.67 40.25 -5.72
N LEU A 179 -25.03 41.42 -5.90
CA LEU A 179 -23.72 41.52 -6.54
C LEU A 179 -22.61 40.83 -5.73
N ASN A 180 -22.65 40.92 -4.39
CA ASN A 180 -21.70 40.21 -3.53
C ASN A 180 -21.90 38.68 -3.57
N GLU A 181 -23.13 38.19 -3.68
CA GLU A 181 -23.40 36.76 -3.86
C GLU A 181 -22.79 36.23 -5.17
N ILE A 182 -22.97 36.95 -6.27
CA ILE A 182 -22.40 36.58 -7.57
C ILE A 182 -20.86 36.58 -7.50
N LEU A 183 -20.24 37.58 -6.87
CA LEU A 183 -18.79 37.63 -6.68
C LEU A 183 -18.28 36.44 -5.84
N LEU A 184 -19.01 36.05 -4.80
CA LEU A 184 -18.65 34.93 -3.96
C LEU A 184 -18.78 33.59 -4.70
N LEU A 185 -19.80 33.44 -5.54
CA LEU A 185 -19.94 32.29 -6.44
C LEU A 185 -18.76 32.18 -7.42
N ILE A 186 -18.33 33.31 -8.01
CA ILE A 186 -17.14 33.35 -8.87
C ILE A 186 -15.90 32.93 -8.08
N LEU A 187 -15.75 33.39 -6.84
CA LEU A 187 -14.62 33.02 -5.98
C LEU A 187 -14.59 31.51 -5.69
N CYS A 188 -15.74 30.89 -5.40
CA CYS A 188 -15.84 29.44 -5.22
C CYS A 188 -15.42 28.67 -6.47
N ILE A 189 -15.87 29.10 -7.65
CA ILE A 189 -15.50 28.46 -8.93
C ILE A 189 -13.99 28.60 -9.18
N MET A 190 -13.42 29.79 -8.95
CA MET A 190 -11.98 30.02 -9.09
C MET A 190 -11.17 29.17 -8.12
N PHE A 191 -11.62 29.03 -6.87
CA PHE A 191 -10.94 28.20 -5.88
C PHE A 191 -10.93 26.73 -6.30
N MET A 192 -12.08 26.18 -6.74
CA MET A 192 -12.15 24.82 -7.28
C MET A 192 -11.18 24.62 -8.46
N TYR A 193 -11.06 25.62 -9.34
CA TYR A 193 -10.09 25.58 -10.46
C TYR A 193 -8.64 25.54 -9.97
N ILE A 194 -8.27 26.37 -8.98
CA ILE A 194 -6.92 26.39 -8.39
C ILE A 194 -6.60 25.04 -7.73
N VAL A 195 -7.55 24.45 -7.00
CA VAL A 195 -7.36 23.12 -6.38
C VAL A 195 -7.09 22.06 -7.44
N ASN A 196 -7.79 22.11 -8.57
CA ASN A 196 -7.54 21.18 -9.67
C ASN A 196 -6.14 21.37 -10.29
N LEU A 197 -5.70 22.62 -10.49
CA LEU A 197 -4.37 22.93 -11.02
C LEU A 197 -3.25 22.40 -10.10
N ILE A 198 -3.37 22.62 -8.78
CA ILE A 198 -2.42 22.10 -7.78
C ILE A 198 -2.39 20.56 -7.81
N ASN A 199 -3.54 19.93 -8.03
CA ASN A 199 -3.62 18.49 -8.12
C ASN A 199 -2.97 17.92 -9.39
N GLU A 200 -3.12 18.59 -10.54
CA GLU A 200 -2.43 18.24 -11.78
C GLU A 200 -0.91 18.31 -11.60
N GLU A 201 -0.39 19.42 -11.07
CA GLU A 201 1.04 19.58 -10.77
C GLU A 201 1.56 18.50 -9.83
N HIS A 202 0.80 18.15 -8.80
CA HIS A 202 1.19 17.08 -7.88
C HIS A 202 1.20 15.70 -8.56
N ARG A 203 0.24 15.41 -9.44
CA ARG A 203 0.22 14.15 -10.21
C ARG A 203 1.44 14.03 -11.10
N GLU A 204 1.81 15.09 -11.81
CA GLU A 204 3.02 15.13 -12.64
C GLU A 204 4.28 14.92 -11.80
N LYS A 205 4.40 15.62 -10.66
CA LYS A 205 5.54 15.44 -9.75
C LYS A 205 5.66 14.00 -9.24
N MET A 206 4.53 13.36 -8.91
CA MET A 206 4.54 11.96 -8.47
C MET A 206 4.90 10.99 -9.59
N GLN A 207 4.49 11.25 -10.82
CA GLN A 207 4.94 10.48 -11.98
C GLN A 207 6.46 10.60 -12.16
N LEU A 208 7.00 11.83 -12.12
CA LEU A 208 8.44 12.06 -12.23
C LEU A 208 9.25 11.34 -11.15
N ILE A 209 8.78 11.33 -9.91
CA ILE A 209 9.44 10.59 -8.82
C ILE A 209 9.47 9.08 -9.11
N LYS A 210 8.36 8.51 -9.60
CA LYS A 210 8.30 7.08 -9.97
C LYS A 210 9.23 6.76 -11.12
N ASP A 211 9.25 7.58 -12.16
CA ASP A 211 10.11 7.40 -13.32
C ASP A 211 11.59 7.44 -12.89
N LYS A 212 11.96 8.40 -12.04
CA LYS A 212 13.32 8.50 -11.49
C LYS A 212 13.72 7.28 -10.66
N GLN A 213 12.82 6.75 -9.81
CA GLN A 213 13.06 5.53 -9.06
C GLN A 213 13.28 4.32 -9.98
N GLN A 214 12.50 4.23 -11.05
CA GLN A 214 12.63 3.17 -12.05
C GLN A 214 13.96 3.29 -12.81
N GLU A 215 14.38 4.50 -13.20
CA GLU A 215 15.69 4.75 -13.81
C GLU A 215 16.85 4.36 -12.88
N GLU A 216 16.78 4.72 -11.59
CA GLU A 216 17.79 4.36 -10.58
C GLU A 216 17.89 2.83 -10.44
N PHE A 217 16.76 2.13 -10.39
CA PHE A 217 16.73 0.66 -10.34
C PHE A 217 17.31 0.02 -11.61
N GLN A 218 16.95 0.52 -12.79
CA GLN A 218 17.52 0.05 -14.05
C GLN A 218 19.03 0.28 -14.13
N ARG A 219 19.50 1.42 -13.61
CA ARG A 219 20.93 1.74 -13.54
C ARG A 219 21.69 0.80 -12.61
N GLN A 220 21.13 0.49 -11.42
CA GLN A 220 21.71 -0.50 -10.51
C GLN A 220 21.78 -1.88 -11.17
N LYS A 221 20.72 -2.30 -11.86
CA LYS A 221 20.70 -3.55 -12.62
C LYS A 221 21.78 -3.59 -13.70
N TYR A 222 21.95 -2.49 -14.44
CA TYR A 222 23.00 -2.39 -15.46
C TYR A 222 24.40 -2.52 -14.85
N TYR A 223 24.66 -1.83 -13.72
CA TYR A 223 25.93 -1.97 -13.00
C TYR A 223 26.18 -3.40 -12.52
N ALA A 224 25.17 -4.07 -11.98
CA ALA A 224 25.28 -5.47 -11.56
C ALA A 224 25.64 -6.39 -12.74
N ILE A 225 24.95 -6.25 -13.88
CA ILE A 225 25.24 -7.02 -15.10
C ILE A 225 26.66 -6.71 -15.61
N SER A 226 27.07 -5.44 -15.60
CA SER A 226 28.42 -5.06 -16.01
C SER A 226 29.49 -5.65 -15.10
N ASN A 227 29.24 -5.72 -13.79
CA ASN A 227 30.17 -6.34 -12.84
C ASN A 227 30.27 -7.85 -13.09
N VAL A 228 29.14 -8.53 -13.27
CA VAL A 228 29.13 -9.97 -13.61
C VAL A 228 29.88 -10.23 -14.92
N LYS A 229 29.68 -9.38 -15.95
CA LYS A 229 30.42 -9.48 -17.20
C LYS A 229 31.94 -9.36 -16.97
N ASN A 230 32.38 -8.37 -16.21
CA ASN A 230 33.80 -8.19 -15.90
C ASN A 230 34.39 -9.38 -15.11
N GLU A 231 33.60 -9.96 -14.19
CA GLU A 231 34.00 -11.16 -13.46
C GLU A 231 34.14 -12.39 -14.37
N ILE A 232 33.22 -12.56 -15.33
CA ILE A 232 33.31 -13.61 -16.36
C ILE A 232 34.56 -13.43 -17.22
N GLU A 233 34.82 -12.22 -17.73
CA GLU A 233 36.03 -11.94 -18.51
C GLU A 233 37.31 -12.24 -17.71
N ALA A 234 37.35 -11.89 -16.42
CA ALA A 234 38.46 -12.21 -15.54
C ALA A 234 38.60 -13.72 -15.24
N LEU A 235 37.48 -14.46 -15.17
CA LEU A 235 37.49 -15.91 -15.05
C LEU A 235 38.01 -16.56 -16.33
N ASP A 236 37.56 -16.12 -17.50
CA ASP A 236 38.03 -16.60 -18.80
C ASP A 236 39.53 -16.40 -18.98
N HIS A 237 40.05 -15.21 -18.61
CA HIS A 237 41.49 -14.96 -18.62
C HIS A 237 42.26 -15.90 -17.68
N ARG A 238 41.77 -16.11 -16.45
CA ARG A 238 42.41 -17.03 -15.49
C ARG A 238 42.41 -18.48 -15.98
N LEU A 239 41.30 -18.92 -16.57
CA LEU A 239 41.17 -20.25 -17.18
C LEU A 239 42.17 -20.41 -18.32
N PHE A 240 42.24 -19.45 -19.23
CA PHE A 240 43.18 -19.46 -20.35
C PHE A 240 44.64 -19.60 -19.88
N TYR A 241 45.07 -18.77 -18.92
CA TYR A 241 46.43 -18.84 -18.39
C TYR A 241 46.73 -20.16 -17.66
N THR A 242 45.73 -20.75 -17.02
CA THR A 242 45.88 -22.05 -16.35
C THR A 242 46.10 -23.16 -17.37
N VAL A 243 45.27 -23.19 -18.42
CA VAL A 243 45.41 -24.16 -19.51
C VAL A 243 46.76 -23.97 -20.21
N PHE A 244 47.17 -22.72 -20.48
CA PHE A 244 48.46 -22.41 -21.08
C PHE A 244 49.64 -22.92 -20.23
N LYS A 245 49.61 -22.72 -18.90
CA LYS A 245 50.64 -23.25 -18.00
C LYS A 245 50.70 -24.77 -18.01
N ILE A 246 49.55 -25.44 -18.01
CA ILE A 246 49.49 -26.91 -18.10
C ILE A 246 50.14 -27.37 -19.41
N GLU A 247 49.84 -26.72 -20.53
CA GLU A 247 50.44 -27.03 -21.84
C GLU A 247 51.97 -26.85 -21.81
N GLU A 248 52.47 -25.78 -21.17
CA GLU A 248 53.90 -25.51 -21.04
C GLU A 248 54.63 -26.58 -20.21
N TYR A 249 54.07 -26.97 -19.06
CA TYR A 249 54.64 -28.03 -18.22
C TYR A 249 54.57 -29.39 -18.90
N LEU A 250 53.51 -29.66 -19.67
CA LEU A 250 53.37 -30.89 -20.46
C LEU A 250 54.50 -31.02 -21.50
N LYS A 251 54.82 -29.92 -22.20
CA LYS A 251 55.96 -29.88 -23.15
C LYS A 251 57.31 -30.14 -22.47
N LYS A 252 57.45 -29.74 -21.21
CA LYS A 252 58.67 -29.97 -20.39
C LYS A 252 58.69 -31.33 -19.68
N GLN A 253 57.63 -32.14 -19.82
CA GLN A 253 57.43 -33.41 -19.09
C GLN A 253 57.48 -33.26 -17.55
N ASP A 254 57.10 -32.08 -17.02
CA ASP A 254 57.05 -31.81 -15.58
C ASP A 254 55.67 -32.15 -15.02
N TYR A 255 55.43 -33.44 -14.79
CA TYR A 255 54.13 -33.95 -14.33
C TYR A 255 53.78 -33.54 -12.88
N GLU A 256 54.78 -33.37 -12.01
CA GLU A 256 54.55 -33.01 -10.60
C GLU A 256 53.96 -31.59 -10.48
N SER A 257 54.42 -30.66 -11.31
CA SER A 257 53.86 -29.31 -11.39
C SER A 257 52.43 -29.29 -11.95
N ILE A 258 52.11 -30.19 -12.90
CA ILE A 258 50.76 -30.34 -13.46
C ILE A 258 49.79 -30.82 -12.38
N ASP A 259 50.14 -31.86 -11.62
CA ASP A 259 49.29 -32.41 -10.56
C ASP A 259 48.97 -31.34 -9.50
N LYS A 260 49.96 -30.54 -9.09
CA LYS A 260 49.76 -29.41 -8.15
C LYS A 260 48.75 -28.37 -8.66
N ILE A 261 48.79 -28.04 -9.95
CA ILE A 261 47.85 -27.08 -10.56
C ILE A 261 46.44 -27.66 -10.62
N ILE A 262 46.32 -28.94 -11.00
CA ILE A 262 45.03 -29.64 -11.08
C ILE A 262 44.40 -29.75 -9.69
N ASP A 263 45.15 -30.17 -8.67
CA ASP A 263 44.66 -30.27 -7.30
C ASP A 263 44.23 -28.91 -6.73
N TYR A 264 45.01 -27.86 -7.00
CA TYR A 264 44.64 -26.50 -6.61
C TYR A 264 43.30 -26.09 -7.22
N TYR A 265 43.10 -26.27 -8.53
CA TYR A 265 41.84 -25.92 -9.19
C TYR A 265 40.66 -26.79 -8.77
N LYS A 266 40.90 -28.09 -8.57
CA LYS A 266 39.89 -29.02 -8.05
C LYS A 266 39.37 -28.57 -6.68
N ASN A 267 40.28 -28.13 -5.80
CA ASN A 267 39.92 -27.59 -4.49
C ASN A 267 39.14 -26.27 -4.59
N GLN A 268 39.50 -25.38 -5.53
CA GLN A 268 38.77 -24.13 -5.73
C GLN A 268 37.34 -24.36 -6.26
N VAL A 269 37.17 -25.26 -7.22
CA VAL A 269 35.84 -25.60 -7.78
C VAL A 269 34.94 -26.22 -6.71
N LEU A 270 35.49 -27.12 -5.90
CA LEU A 270 34.78 -27.72 -4.78
C LEU A 270 34.38 -26.67 -3.72
N LYS A 271 35.22 -25.65 -3.47
CA LYS A 271 34.90 -24.57 -2.51
C LYS A 271 33.69 -23.72 -2.93
N HIS A 272 33.44 -23.60 -4.23
CA HIS A 272 32.41 -22.72 -4.79
C HIS A 272 31.26 -23.48 -5.47
N LYS A 273 31.16 -24.79 -5.26
CA LYS A 273 30.10 -25.62 -5.84
C LYS A 273 28.75 -25.31 -5.18
N LEU A 274 27.73 -25.05 -5.98
CA LEU A 274 26.34 -25.03 -5.46
C LEU A 274 25.97 -26.44 -4.99
N VAL A 275 25.62 -26.54 -3.70
CA VAL A 275 25.25 -27.79 -3.04
C VAL A 275 23.74 -28.03 -3.13
N ILE A 276 22.97 -26.95 -3.27
CA ILE A 276 21.50 -26.96 -3.36
C ILE A 276 21.02 -25.92 -4.38
N ASP A 277 19.85 -26.15 -4.97
CA ASP A 277 19.16 -25.21 -5.87
C ASP A 277 17.66 -25.28 -5.56
N THR A 278 17.23 -24.44 -4.63
CA THR A 278 15.86 -24.40 -4.09
C THR A 278 15.04 -23.26 -4.71
N GLY A 279 15.68 -22.43 -5.55
CA GLY A 279 15.12 -21.20 -6.11
C GLY A 279 15.26 -19.97 -5.20
N ASN A 280 15.87 -20.14 -4.01
CA ASN A 280 16.19 -19.08 -3.04
C ASN A 280 17.67 -18.70 -3.18
N HIS A 281 18.01 -17.86 -4.15
CA HIS A 281 19.40 -17.63 -4.57
C HIS A 281 20.34 -17.16 -3.45
N VAL A 282 19.87 -16.30 -2.54
CA VAL A 282 20.69 -15.77 -1.43
C VAL A 282 21.02 -16.90 -0.45
N PHE A 283 20.00 -17.65 -0.02
CA PHE A 283 20.14 -18.82 0.83
C PHE A 283 21.02 -19.89 0.20
N ASP A 284 20.71 -20.30 -1.04
CA ASP A 284 21.42 -21.36 -1.75
C ASP A 284 22.91 -21.07 -1.88
N THR A 285 23.26 -19.80 -2.17
CA THR A 285 24.65 -19.37 -2.31
C THR A 285 25.38 -19.40 -0.98
N LEU A 286 24.84 -18.74 0.05
CA LEU A 286 25.52 -18.61 1.35
C LEU A 286 25.58 -19.94 2.10
N TYR A 287 24.53 -20.75 2.01
CA TYR A 287 24.51 -22.09 2.56
C TYR A 287 25.53 -23.00 1.84
N SER A 288 25.59 -22.97 0.51
CA SER A 288 26.55 -23.78 -0.26
C SER A 288 28.00 -23.43 0.07
N VAL A 289 28.32 -22.13 0.23
CA VAL A 289 29.65 -21.69 0.68
C VAL A 289 30.00 -22.32 2.03
N LYS A 290 29.04 -22.36 2.96
CA LYS A 290 29.27 -22.93 4.29
C LYS A 290 29.52 -24.44 4.26
N ILE A 291 28.71 -25.18 3.50
CA ILE A 291 28.88 -26.64 3.38
C ILE A 291 30.20 -26.99 2.71
N ASN A 292 30.58 -26.27 1.65
CA ASN A 292 31.86 -26.52 0.99
C ASN A 292 33.06 -26.24 1.92
N GLU A 293 32.98 -25.23 2.78
CA GLU A 293 34.00 -24.98 3.83
C GLU A 293 34.17 -26.20 4.74
N MET A 294 33.06 -26.81 5.19
CA MET A 294 33.07 -27.97 6.07
C MET A 294 33.55 -29.25 5.37
N VAL A 295 33.20 -29.45 4.09
CA VAL A 295 33.72 -30.57 3.28
C VAL A 295 35.25 -30.45 3.13
N MET A 296 35.77 -29.23 2.95
CA MET A 296 37.21 -28.98 2.87
C MET A 296 37.97 -29.31 4.16
N THR A 297 37.31 -29.24 5.32
CA THR A 297 37.89 -29.66 6.60
C THR A 297 37.90 -31.18 6.82
N GLY A 298 37.41 -31.96 5.85
CA GLY A 298 37.43 -33.43 5.89
C GLY A 298 36.18 -34.07 6.50
N ILE A 299 35.09 -33.30 6.63
CA ILE A 299 33.80 -33.80 7.12
C ILE A 299 33.03 -34.41 5.95
N ASP A 300 32.51 -35.62 6.12
CA ASP A 300 31.58 -36.23 5.16
C ASP A 300 30.16 -35.71 5.41
N ILE A 301 29.62 -34.95 4.44
CA ILE A 301 28.32 -34.27 4.58
C ILE A 301 27.29 -34.88 3.64
N SER A 302 26.19 -35.37 4.21
CA SER A 302 24.98 -35.76 3.49
C SER A 302 23.93 -34.65 3.65
N ASN A 303 23.63 -33.93 2.57
CA ASN A 303 22.67 -32.82 2.63
C ASN A 303 21.37 -33.12 1.87
N ILE A 304 20.23 -32.83 2.49
CA ILE A 304 18.88 -32.93 1.90
C ILE A 304 18.16 -31.62 2.22
N VAL A 305 17.78 -30.85 1.20
CA VAL A 305 17.06 -29.59 1.38
C VAL A 305 15.84 -29.61 0.46
N LEU A 306 14.66 -29.55 1.08
CA LEU A 306 13.34 -29.63 0.46
C LEU A 306 12.52 -28.42 0.92
N ILE A 307 12.85 -27.25 0.38
CA ILE A 307 12.20 -25.97 0.67
C ILE A 307 11.73 -25.34 -0.63
N ASN A 308 10.67 -24.54 -0.56
CA ASN A 308 10.12 -23.83 -1.70
C ASN A 308 10.70 -22.41 -1.79
N LYS A 309 10.54 -21.78 -2.95
CA LYS A 309 10.93 -20.38 -3.14
C LYS A 309 10.09 -19.46 -2.26
N ASN A 310 10.71 -18.75 -1.31
CA ASN A 310 10.06 -17.85 -0.37
C ASN A 310 11.03 -16.74 0.10
N GLN A 311 10.55 -15.49 0.21
CA GLN A 311 11.34 -14.35 0.71
C GLN A 311 11.85 -14.56 2.14
N PHE A 312 11.20 -15.41 2.93
CA PHE A 312 11.67 -15.81 4.27
C PHE A 312 13.14 -16.29 4.27
N TYR A 313 13.58 -16.94 3.19
CA TYR A 313 14.95 -17.46 3.07
C TYR A 313 15.97 -16.42 2.60
N ASP A 314 15.54 -15.23 2.17
CA ASP A 314 16.44 -14.13 1.83
C ASP A 314 16.91 -13.34 3.07
N ASP A 315 16.38 -13.65 4.26
CA ASP A 315 16.79 -13.03 5.52
C ASP A 315 18.20 -13.47 5.95
N LEU A 316 19.13 -12.51 5.99
CA LEU A 316 20.51 -12.71 6.44
C LEU A 316 20.60 -13.16 7.90
N GLY A 317 19.64 -12.79 8.76
CA GLY A 317 19.57 -13.25 10.14
C GLY A 317 19.39 -14.76 10.22
N LEU A 318 18.48 -15.32 9.40
CA LEU A 318 18.16 -16.75 9.37
C LEU A 318 19.35 -17.54 8.83
N ILE A 319 19.94 -17.04 7.73
CA ILE A 319 21.12 -17.64 7.13
C ILE A 319 22.27 -17.69 8.12
N ASN A 320 22.54 -16.58 8.81
CA ASN A 320 23.61 -16.50 9.82
C ASN A 320 23.33 -17.45 11.00
N PHE A 321 22.07 -17.56 11.44
CA PHE A 321 21.68 -18.52 12.47
C PHE A 321 21.98 -19.97 12.05
N ILE A 322 21.59 -20.37 10.84
CA ILE A 322 21.85 -21.71 10.30
C ILE A 322 23.35 -21.95 10.20
N GLN A 323 24.11 -21.00 9.65
CA GLN A 323 25.57 -21.12 9.51
C GLN A 323 26.27 -21.25 10.87
N ARG A 324 25.88 -20.45 11.86
CA ARG A 324 26.42 -20.55 13.23
C ARG A 324 26.03 -21.84 13.92
N THR A 325 24.83 -22.36 13.64
CA THR A 325 24.42 -23.67 14.16
C THR A 325 25.31 -24.79 13.60
N LEU A 326 25.63 -24.73 12.30
CA LEU A 326 26.56 -25.68 11.67
C LEU A 326 27.99 -25.59 12.23
N ASP A 327 28.40 -24.43 12.75
CA ASP A 327 29.74 -24.24 13.34
C ASP A 327 29.99 -25.12 14.57
N PHE A 328 28.94 -25.47 15.33
CA PHE A 328 29.05 -26.38 16.47
C PHE A 328 29.41 -27.82 16.06
N PHE A 329 29.30 -28.17 14.78
CA PHE A 329 29.54 -29.52 14.27
C PHE A 329 30.83 -29.64 13.45
N ARG A 330 31.73 -28.63 13.51
CA ARG A 330 33.00 -28.63 12.75
C ARG A 330 33.96 -29.76 13.10
N GLU A 331 33.86 -30.34 14.30
CA GLU A 331 34.75 -31.42 14.76
C GLU A 331 34.16 -32.83 14.55
N CYS A 332 33.09 -32.96 13.77
CA CYS A 332 32.47 -34.26 13.47
C CYS A 332 33.05 -34.89 12.21
N LYS A 333 33.14 -36.22 12.16
CA LYS A 333 33.55 -36.93 10.92
C LYS A 333 32.43 -37.05 9.90
N TYR A 334 31.18 -37.18 10.37
CA TYR A 334 30.01 -37.29 9.50
C TYR A 334 28.88 -36.41 10.00
N LEU A 335 28.25 -35.66 9.09
CA LEU A 335 27.10 -34.81 9.37
C LEU A 335 26.03 -34.99 8.29
N LYS A 336 24.83 -35.39 8.71
CA LYS A 336 23.63 -35.37 7.87
C LYS A 336 22.77 -34.16 8.22
N ILE A 337 22.48 -33.37 7.21
CA ILE A 337 21.68 -32.16 7.29
C ILE A 337 20.39 -32.38 6.50
N ASP A 338 19.26 -32.07 7.13
CA ASP A 338 17.93 -32.20 6.54
C ASP A 338 17.13 -30.94 6.85
N ILE A 339 16.75 -30.21 5.80
CA ILE A 339 15.92 -29.00 5.88
C ILE A 339 14.65 -29.27 5.09
N SER A 340 13.49 -29.20 5.74
CA SER A 340 12.20 -29.44 5.10
C SER A 340 11.12 -28.48 5.59
N GLU A 341 10.13 -28.21 4.74
CA GLU A 341 8.94 -27.43 5.08
C GLU A 341 7.76 -28.35 5.43
N GLU A 342 7.14 -28.13 6.60
CA GLU A 342 5.92 -28.82 7.03
C GLU A 342 4.94 -27.81 7.66
N ASN A 343 3.74 -27.65 7.07
CA ASN A 343 2.62 -26.88 7.65
C ASN A 343 2.97 -25.46 8.13
N GLY A 344 3.76 -24.71 7.36
CA GLY A 344 4.19 -23.35 7.71
C GLY A 344 5.36 -23.28 8.71
N PHE A 345 5.96 -24.44 9.03
CA PHE A 345 7.19 -24.53 9.78
C PHE A 345 8.33 -25.04 8.90
N VAL A 346 9.54 -24.56 9.18
CA VAL A 346 10.78 -25.09 8.62
C VAL A 346 11.43 -25.97 9.67
N LEU A 347 11.58 -27.25 9.35
CA LEU A 347 12.28 -28.22 10.17
C LEU A 347 13.74 -28.30 9.73
N PHE A 348 14.65 -27.99 10.64
CA PHE A 348 16.09 -28.15 10.48
C PHE A 348 16.59 -29.27 11.39
N LYS A 349 16.99 -30.38 10.78
CA LYS A 349 17.41 -31.60 11.47
C LYS A 349 18.87 -31.92 11.17
N LEU A 350 19.63 -32.15 12.23
CA LEU A 350 21.06 -32.43 12.19
C LEU A 350 21.34 -33.77 12.87
N ILE A 351 22.00 -34.68 12.16
CA ILE A 351 22.46 -35.96 12.71
C ILE A 351 23.96 -36.04 12.49
N TYR A 352 24.75 -36.11 13.56
CA TYR A 352 26.21 -36.23 13.47
C TYR A 352 26.68 -37.60 13.99
N ARG A 353 27.85 -38.04 13.53
CA ARG A 353 28.56 -39.23 14.07
C ARG A 353 30.02 -38.90 14.28
N ASP A 354 30.61 -39.53 15.30
CA ASP A 354 32.03 -39.45 15.64
C ASP A 354 32.55 -38.01 15.73
N GLY A 355 32.14 -37.28 16.78
CA GLY A 355 32.54 -35.90 17.05
C GLY A 355 32.19 -35.42 18.45
N ILE A 356 32.80 -34.31 18.88
CA ILE A 356 32.51 -33.63 20.15
C ILE A 356 31.68 -32.39 19.82
N VAL A 357 30.50 -32.27 20.43
CA VAL A 357 29.60 -31.12 20.26
C VAL A 357 29.27 -30.59 21.64
N ASN A 358 29.52 -29.30 21.88
CA ASN A 358 29.17 -28.64 23.14
C ASN A 358 27.68 -28.31 23.17
N LEU A 359 26.87 -29.25 23.67
CA LEU A 359 25.41 -29.12 23.70
C LEU A 359 24.92 -27.99 24.61
N ASP A 360 25.65 -27.67 25.68
CA ASP A 360 25.29 -26.59 26.60
C ASP A 360 25.43 -25.22 25.95
N GLU A 361 26.51 -25.01 25.19
CA GLU A 361 26.75 -23.77 24.44
C GLU A 361 25.79 -23.63 23.26
N LEU A 362 25.47 -24.72 22.57
CA LEU A 362 24.43 -24.74 21.54
C LEU A 362 23.07 -24.35 22.14
N LYS A 363 22.72 -24.89 23.31
CA LYS A 363 21.46 -24.57 23.99
C LYS A 363 21.38 -23.09 24.37
N MET A 364 22.44 -22.53 24.94
CA MET A 364 22.51 -21.09 25.22
C MET A 364 22.33 -20.24 23.96
N PHE A 365 22.98 -20.61 22.85
CA PHE A 365 22.82 -19.91 21.58
C PHE A 365 21.37 -19.98 21.04
N LEU A 366 20.69 -21.13 21.18
CA LEU A 366 19.29 -21.28 20.77
C LEU A 366 18.35 -20.44 21.62
N ASP A 367 18.60 -20.31 22.93
CA ASP A 367 17.79 -19.53 23.87
C ASP A 367 17.99 -18.00 23.72
N GLU A 368 19.16 -17.54 23.28
CA GLU A 368 19.52 -16.12 23.12
C GLU A 368 18.97 -15.44 21.85
N ASN A 369 18.27 -16.16 20.96
CA ASN A 369 17.73 -15.63 19.70
C ASN A 369 16.18 -15.49 19.74
N PRO A 370 15.62 -14.46 20.40
CA PRO A 370 14.16 -14.31 20.61
C PRO A 370 13.36 -13.89 19.36
N TRP A 371 14.04 -13.51 18.28
CA TRP A 371 13.42 -12.96 17.07
C TRP A 371 12.95 -14.04 16.07
N LEU A 372 13.33 -15.30 16.29
CA LEU A 372 12.77 -16.47 15.61
C LEU A 372 12.09 -17.35 16.67
N PRO A 373 10.79 -17.69 16.57
CA PRO A 373 10.16 -18.62 17.51
C PRO A 373 10.69 -20.04 17.27
N VAL A 374 11.84 -20.35 17.88
CA VAL A 374 12.53 -21.64 17.74
C VAL A 374 11.94 -22.64 18.72
N MET A 375 11.40 -23.76 18.23
CA MET A 375 11.20 -24.96 19.06
C MET A 375 12.30 -25.95 18.72
N TYR A 376 13.06 -26.39 19.73
CA TYR A 376 14.14 -27.35 19.55
C TYR A 376 13.98 -28.56 20.48
N ASN A 377 14.47 -29.72 20.03
CA ASN A 377 14.58 -30.91 20.84
C ASN A 377 16.03 -31.44 20.77
N LEU A 378 16.67 -31.47 21.94
CA LEU A 378 18.05 -31.93 22.16
C LEU A 378 18.10 -33.30 22.88
N ASP A 379 16.96 -33.92 23.18
CA ASP A 379 16.93 -35.22 23.85
C ASP A 379 17.24 -36.35 22.84
N ASP A 380 18.08 -37.33 23.23
CA ASP A 380 18.55 -38.44 22.38
C ASP A 380 19.38 -38.04 21.13
N CYS A 381 20.29 -37.06 21.26
CA CYS A 381 21.16 -36.57 20.19
C CYS A 381 21.90 -37.66 19.37
N GLN A 382 22.31 -38.77 20.00
CA GLN A 382 23.05 -39.86 19.32
C GLN A 382 22.18 -40.81 18.49
N ILE A 383 20.86 -40.86 18.71
CA ILE A 383 19.95 -41.82 18.06
C ILE A 383 18.94 -41.13 17.14
N ARG A 384 18.45 -39.93 17.51
CA ARG A 384 17.34 -39.25 16.80
C ARG A 384 17.73 -37.97 16.05
N GLY A 385 18.93 -37.44 16.34
CA GLY A 385 19.42 -36.18 15.81
C GLY A 385 18.77 -34.96 16.46
N ILE A 386 19.48 -33.83 16.39
CA ILE A 386 19.02 -32.54 16.88
C ILE A 386 17.97 -32.01 15.91
N ARG A 387 16.82 -31.59 16.43
CA ARG A 387 15.74 -30.96 15.64
C ARG A 387 15.50 -29.56 16.12
N ILE A 388 15.51 -28.64 15.18
CA ILE A 388 15.22 -27.23 15.36
C ILE A 388 14.09 -26.90 14.40
N SER A 389 13.06 -26.21 14.86
CA SER A 389 11.92 -25.82 14.02
C SER A 389 11.66 -24.33 14.13
N PHE A 390 11.37 -23.72 12.99
CA PHE A 390 11.13 -22.30 12.82
C PHE A 390 9.72 -22.08 12.29
N LYS A 391 8.99 -21.09 12.79
CA LYS A 391 7.71 -20.69 12.21
C LYS A 391 7.94 -19.67 11.10
N MET A 392 7.39 -19.89 9.91
CA MET A 392 7.30 -18.83 8.90
C MET A 392 6.21 -17.85 9.34
N GLU A 393 6.53 -16.56 9.49
CA GLU A 393 5.48 -15.53 9.59
C GLU A 393 4.75 -15.50 8.25
N GLN A 394 3.48 -15.90 8.25
CA GLN A 394 2.60 -15.70 7.11
C GLN A 394 2.26 -14.21 7.11
N ASP A 395 2.77 -13.48 6.13
CA ASP A 395 2.06 -12.30 5.66
C ASP A 395 0.73 -12.80 5.10
N ASP A 396 -0.33 -12.66 5.92
CA ASP A 396 -1.71 -12.81 5.47
C ASP A 396 -1.97 -11.71 4.42
N ASP A 397 -1.90 -12.09 3.14
CA ASP A 397 -2.41 -11.30 2.00
C ASP A 397 -3.94 -11.08 2.08
#